data_AF-A0A7V9C4Q8-F1
#
_entry.id   AF-A0A7V9C4Q8-F1
#
_cell.length_a   1.000
_cell.length_b   1.000
_cell.length_c   1.000
_cell.angle_alpha   90.00
_cell.angle_beta   90.00
_cell.angle_gamma   90.00
#
_symmetry.space_group_name_H-M   'P 1'
#
loop_
_entity.id
_entity.type
_entity.pdbx_description
1 polymer ?
#
loop_
_entity_poly.entity_id
_entity_poly.type
_entity_poly.pdbx_seq_one_letter_code
_entity_poly.pdbx_strand_id
1 'polypeptide(L)'
;MESTTYGQLLRGNRNFRNLLWGQFVSELGSWFNFIAGLGLVRVVSDASPMAAGIFFICRLFPFAIFSPIAGTFVDRFSRRQVMIFTDLA
;
A
#
# COMPACT_ATOMS: atom_id res chain seq x y z
N MET A 1 24.71 9.11 19.28
CA MET A 1 24.46 8.71 17.86
C MET A 1 24.03 9.97 17.15
N GLU A 2 24.82 10.48 16.21
CA GLU A 2 24.40 11.63 15.41
C GLU A 2 23.17 11.26 14.58
N SER A 3 22.13 12.08 14.63
CA SER A 3 20.90 11.86 13.87
C SER A 3 21.16 12.16 12.39
N THR A 4 21.19 11.10 11.56
CA THR A 4 21.25 11.25 10.10
C THR A 4 20.07 12.09 9.62
N THR A 5 20.35 13.18 8.91
CA THR A 5 19.30 14.03 8.33
C THR A 5 18.67 13.34 7.11
N TYR A 6 17.40 13.58 6.81
CA TYR A 6 16.71 13.00 5.63
C TYR A 6 17.50 13.18 4.33
N GLY A 7 18.10 14.35 4.10
CA GLY A 7 18.93 14.62 2.94
C GLY A 7 20.19 13.75 2.86
N GLN A 8 20.82 13.44 3.99
CA GLN A 8 21.95 12.52 4.07
C GLN A 8 21.51 11.08 3.82
N LEU A 9 20.34 10.68 4.33
CA LEU A 9 19.78 9.34 4.16
C LEU A 9 19.39 9.07 2.70
N LEU A 10 18.78 10.06 2.04
CA LEU A 10 18.52 10.03 0.61
C LEU A 10 19.81 9.96 -0.20
N ARG A 11 20.81 10.81 0.06
CA ARG A 11 22.04 10.81 -0.74
C ARG A 11 22.93 9.59 -0.49
N GLY A 12 23.01 9.13 0.76
CA GLY A 12 23.95 8.10 1.21
C GLY A 12 23.44 6.65 1.15
N ASN A 13 22.13 6.42 1.03
CA ASN A 13 21.56 5.07 1.06
C ASN A 13 20.77 4.73 -0.21
N ARG A 14 21.42 4.02 -1.14
CA ARG A 14 20.81 3.58 -2.41
C ARG A 14 19.62 2.65 -2.19
N ASN A 15 19.69 1.74 -1.22
CA ASN A 15 18.61 0.79 -0.94
C ASN A 15 17.36 1.51 -0.45
N PHE A 16 17.53 2.49 0.45
CA PHE A 16 16.43 3.32 0.92
C PHE A 16 15.79 4.11 -0.23
N ARG A 17 16.59 4.74 -1.09
CA ARG A 17 16.08 5.45 -2.27
C ARG A 17 15.24 4.56 -3.18
N ASN A 18 15.73 3.35 -3.47
CA ASN A 18 15.01 2.42 -4.33
C ASN A 18 13.66 2.04 -3.71
N LEU A 19 13.64 1.75 -2.40
CA LEU A 19 12.41 1.45 -1.67
C LEU A 19 11.45 2.64 -1.67
N LEU A 20 11.96 3.86 -1.44
CA LEU A 20 11.15 5.07 -1.42
C LEU A 20 10.50 5.35 -2.79
N TRP A 21 11.27 5.23 -3.87
CA TRP A 21 10.74 5.42 -5.22
C TRP A 21 9.74 4.33 -5.61
N GLY A 22 10.01 3.08 -5.26
CA GLY A 22 9.07 1.98 -5.45
C GLY A 22 7.75 2.25 -4.72
N GLN A 23 7.82 2.56 -3.42
CA GLN A 23 6.64 2.89 -2.63
C GLN A 23 5.86 4.07 -3.21
N PHE A 24 6.55 5.13 -3.62
CA PHE A 24 5.91 6.31 -4.19
C PHE A 24 5.09 5.97 -5.45
N VAL A 25 5.69 5.21 -6.38
CA VAL A 25 4.99 4.79 -7.61
C VAL A 25 3.83 3.83 -7.29
N SER A 26 4.03 2.87 -6.40
CA SER A 26 2.99 1.91 -6.00
C SER A 26 1.80 2.59 -5.32
N GLU A 27 2.04 3.58 -4.46
CA GLU A 27 0.98 4.37 -3.83
C GLU A 27 0.21 5.20 -4.87
N LEU A 28 0.90 5.86 -5.80
CA LEU A 28 0.24 6.58 -6.89
C LEU A 28 -0.70 5.67 -7.70
N GLY A 29 -0.23 4.47 -8.05
CA GLY A 29 -1.05 3.47 -8.73
C GLY A 29 -2.25 3.02 -7.89
N SER A 30 -2.06 2.82 -6.59
CA SER A 30 -3.13 2.43 -5.65
C SER A 30 -4.21 3.48 -5.53
N TRP A 31 -3.84 4.77 -5.43
CA TRP A 31 -4.79 5.87 -5.40
C TRP A 31 -5.52 6.05 -6.73
N PHE A 32 -4.80 5.89 -7.86
CA PHE A 32 -5.43 5.92 -9.17
C PHE A 32 -6.45 4.78 -9.35
N ASN A 33 -6.08 3.56 -8.98
CA ASN A 33 -6.96 2.39 -9.00
C ASN A 33 -8.20 2.62 -8.13
N PHE A 34 -8.02 3.24 -6.96
CA PHE A 34 -9.12 3.57 -6.07
C PHE A 34 -10.12 4.56 -6.68
N ILE A 35 -9.64 5.64 -7.30
CA ILE A 35 -10.48 6.62 -8.01
C ILE A 35 -11.20 5.96 -9.18
N ALA A 36 -10.48 5.16 -9.98
CA ALA A 36 -11.06 4.41 -11.09
C ALA A 36 -12.15 3.42 -10.61
N GLY A 37 -11.91 2.72 -9.51
CA GLY A 37 -12.86 1.82 -8.87
C GLY A 37 -14.14 2.54 -8.42
N LEU A 38 -14.01 3.72 -7.80
CA LEU A 38 -15.18 4.55 -7.46
C LEU A 38 -15.95 5.02 -8.70
N GLY A 39 -15.24 5.36 -9.78
CA GLY A 39 -15.84 5.68 -11.07
C GLY A 39 -16.63 4.50 -11.66
N LEU A 40 -16.06 3.29 -11.60
CA LEU A 40 -16.72 2.06 -12.05
C LEU A 40 -17.97 1.76 -11.22
N VAL A 41 -17.87 1.84 -9.89
CA VAL A 41 -19.03 1.67 -8.99
C VAL A 41 -20.12 2.65 -9.35
N ARG A 42 -19.79 3.93 -9.59
CA ARG A 42 -20.77 4.93 -10.02
C ARG A 42 -21.49 4.54 -11.31
N VAL A 43 -20.77 4.06 -12.33
CA VAL A 43 -21.36 3.67 -13.62
C VAL A 43 -22.24 2.42 -13.51
N VAL A 44 -21.82 1.43 -12.73
CA VAL A 44 -22.52 0.12 -12.64
C VAL A 44 -23.70 0.17 -11.66
N SER A 45 -23.64 1.02 -10.63
CA SER A 45 -24.67 1.10 -9.57
C SER A 45 -25.63 2.29 -9.72
N ASP A 46 -25.61 2.98 -10.86
CA ASP A 46 -26.36 4.21 -11.09
C ASP A 46 -26.14 5.27 -9.99
N ALA A 47 -24.87 5.51 -9.67
CA ALA A 47 -24.41 6.44 -8.65
C ALA A 47 -24.92 6.16 -7.22
N SER A 48 -25.25 4.92 -6.88
CA SER A 48 -25.68 4.53 -5.53
C SER A 48 -24.62 4.82 -4.46
N PRO A 49 -24.92 5.67 -3.45
CA PRO A 49 -24.00 5.94 -2.34
C PRO A 49 -23.72 4.70 -1.48
N MET A 50 -24.70 3.80 -1.36
CA MET A 50 -24.54 2.55 -0.61
C MET A 50 -23.52 1.62 -1.27
N ALA A 51 -23.55 1.51 -2.60
CA ALA A 51 -22.59 0.70 -3.34
C ALA A 51 -21.15 1.23 -3.18
N ALA A 52 -20.96 2.56 -3.19
CA ALA A 52 -19.67 3.18 -2.90
C ALA A 52 -19.19 2.91 -1.47
N GLY A 53 -20.10 2.96 -0.49
CA GLY A 53 -19.81 2.60 0.90
C GLY A 53 -19.38 1.14 1.06
N ILE A 54 -20.07 0.20 0.39
CA ILE A 54 -19.69 -1.22 0.39
C ILE A 54 -18.31 -1.41 -0.25
N PHE A 55 -18.02 -0.76 -1.38
CA PHE A 55 -16.71 -0.81 -2.02
C PHE A 55 -15.59 -0.36 -1.07
N PHE A 56 -15.80 0.75 -0.36
CA PHE A 56 -14.87 1.21 0.68
C PHE A 56 -14.66 0.18 1.79
N ILE A 57 -15.73 -0.43 2.30
CA ILE A 57 -15.66 -1.47 3.33
C ILE A 57 -14.86 -2.66 2.80
N CYS A 58 -15.17 -3.16 1.60
CA CYS A 58 -14.43 -4.27 0.99
C CYS A 58 -12.93 -3.99 0.83
N ARG A 59 -12.53 -2.72 0.64
CA ARG A 59 -11.12 -2.33 0.58
C ARG A 59 -10.45 -2.28 1.96
N LEU A 60 -11.13 -1.76 2.97
CA LEU A 60 -10.55 -1.55 4.31
C LEU A 60 -10.64 -2.80 5.21
N PHE A 61 -11.68 -3.60 5.03
CA PHE A 61 -12.00 -4.73 5.88
C PHE A 61 -10.89 -5.81 5.90
N PRO A 62 -10.31 -6.23 4.77
CA PRO A 62 -9.18 -7.16 4.79
C PRO A 62 -7.99 -6.60 5.57
N PHE A 63 -7.66 -5.32 5.37
CA PHE A 63 -6.55 -4.69 6.10
C PHE A 63 -6.80 -4.67 7.61
N ALA A 64 -8.02 -4.33 8.04
CA ALA A 64 -8.38 -4.30 9.45
C ALA A 64 -8.23 -5.68 10.13
N ILE A 65 -8.61 -6.75 9.43
CA ILE A 65 -8.55 -8.11 9.99
C ILE A 65 -7.15 -8.69 9.93
N PHE A 66 -6.46 -8.53 8.81
CA PHE A 66 -5.19 -9.22 8.55
C PHE A 66 -3.96 -8.43 9.02
N SER A 67 -4.07 -7.13 9.35
CA SER A 67 -2.90 -6.34 9.77
C SER A 67 -2.14 -6.89 10.99
N PRO A 68 -2.77 -7.42 12.06
CA PRO A 68 -2.02 -7.99 13.18
C PRO A 68 -1.30 -9.28 12.80
N ILE A 69 -1.96 -10.13 11.98
CA ILE A 69 -1.41 -11.39 11.49
C ILE A 69 -0.21 -11.11 10.58
N ALA A 70 -0.35 -10.16 9.65
CA ALA A 70 0.71 -9.72 8.76
C ALA A 70 1.93 -9.21 9.54
N GLY A 71 1.73 -8.45 10.62
CA GLY A 71 2.82 -8.00 11.50
C GLY A 71 3.61 -9.16 12.09
N THR A 72 2.92 -10.14 12.70
CA THR A 72 3.58 -11.33 13.26
C THR A 72 4.30 -12.17 12.20
N PHE A 73 3.79 -12.19 10.97
CA PHE A 73 4.42 -12.89 9.86
C PHE A 73 5.70 -12.18 9.40
N VAL A 74 5.63 -10.87 9.16
CA VAL A 74 6.77 -10.05 8.71
C VAL A 74 7.91 -10.01 9.74
N ASP A 75 7.60 -10.19 11.02
CA ASP A 75 8.63 -10.29 12.07
C ASP A 75 9.31 -11.66 12.12
N ARG A 76 8.67 -12.73 11.61
CA ARG A 76 9.23 -14.09 11.58
C ARG A 76 10.07 -14.38 10.34
N PHE A 77 9.80 -13.70 9.22
CA PHE A 77 10.45 -13.94 7.93
C PHE A 77 11.31 -12.77 7.48
N SER A 78 12.16 -13.00 6.47
CA SER A 78 12.96 -11.92 5.88
C SER A 78 12.05 -10.89 5.21
N ARG A 79 11.99 -9.68 5.77
CA ARG A 79 11.17 -8.56 5.27
C ARG A 79 11.33 -8.33 3.76
N ARG A 80 12.56 -8.47 3.25
CA ARG A 80 12.86 -8.32 1.82
C ARG A 80 12.18 -9.40 0.98
N GLN A 81 12.21 -10.65 1.42
CA GLN A 81 11.56 -11.76 0.71
C GLN A 81 10.05 -11.62 0.76
N VAL A 82 9.50 -11.22 1.90
CA VAL A 82 8.05 -10.98 2.05
C VAL A 82 7.60 -9.91 1.07
N MET A 83 8.27 -8.75 1.02
CA MET A 83 7.93 -7.67 0.07
C MET A 83 7.93 -8.15 -1.38
N ILE A 84 8.99 -8.85 -1.81
CA ILE A 84 9.10 -9.34 -3.19
C ILE A 84 8.00 -10.36 -3.50
N PHE A 85 7.70 -11.27 -2.57
CA PHE A 85 6.67 -12.28 -2.78
C PHE A 85 5.28 -11.66 -2.87
N THR A 86 4.94 -10.69 -2.00
CA THR A 86 3.63 -10.03 -2.02
C THR A 86 3.42 -9.14 -3.24
N ASP A 87 4.50 -8.65 -3.86
CA ASP A 87 4.42 -7.89 -5.11
C ASP A 87 4.26 -8.79 -6.35
N LEU A 88 4.65 -10.08 -6.27
CA LEU A 88 4.62 -11.03 -7.39
C LEU A 88 3.44 -12.02 -7.36
N ALA A 89 2.93 -12.34 -6.17
CA ALA A 89 1.85 -13.30 -5.94
C ALA A 89 0.47 -12.67 -6.16
#